data_AF-A0A1H1MWZ8-F1
#
_entry.id   AF-A0A1H1MWZ8-F1
#
_cell.length_a   1.000
_cell.length_b   1.000
_cell.length_c   1.000
_cell.angle_alpha   90.00
_cell.angle_beta   90.00
_cell.angle_gamma   90.00
#
_symmetry.space_group_name_H-M   'P 1'
#
loop_
_entity.id
_entity.type
_entity.pdbx_description
1 polymer ?
#
loop_
_entity_poly.entity_id
_entity_poly.type
_entity_poly.pdbx_seq_one_letter_code
_entity_poly.pdbx_strand_id
1 'polypeptide(L)'
;MKKIRFDKDFKIKLPIIVLSIFIFIGILSYQITTSNFYIISTIIGFLTIIIAVFSIIGLYNAIKKIRNPTTVKKVFYVLIMAIFICTILYIIVENIMAVMKITI
;
A
#
# COMPACT_ATOMS: atom_id res chain seq x y z
N MET A 1 25.51 9.04 -26.33
CA MET A 1 24.92 9.31 -24.99
C MET A 1 23.50 8.78 -24.94
N LYS A 2 23.22 7.79 -24.06
CA LYS A 2 21.90 7.16 -23.92
C LYS A 2 20.95 8.16 -23.23
N LYS A 3 19.96 8.69 -23.96
CA LYS A 3 18.91 9.56 -23.41
C LYS A 3 18.13 8.78 -22.34
N ILE A 4 18.34 9.10 -21.07
CA ILE A 4 17.60 8.53 -19.94
C ILE A 4 16.14 8.97 -20.10
N ARG A 5 15.26 8.03 -20.46
CA ARG A 5 13.82 8.28 -20.64
C ARG A 5 13.13 8.21 -19.28
N PHE A 6 13.23 9.29 -18.50
CA PHE A 6 12.65 9.47 -17.16
C PHE A 6 11.18 9.00 -17.05
N ASP A 7 10.39 9.12 -18.12
CA ASP A 7 8.97 8.74 -18.15
C ASP A 7 8.65 7.25 -17.93
N LYS A 8 9.57 6.35 -18.31
CA LYS A 8 9.34 4.90 -18.14
C LYS A 8 9.91 4.38 -16.84
N ASP A 9 11.07 4.89 -16.43
CA ASP A 9 11.73 4.47 -15.19
C ASP A 9 10.94 4.88 -13.94
N PHE A 10 10.32 6.07 -13.95
CA PHE A 10 9.55 6.55 -12.79
C PHE A 10 8.30 5.70 -12.52
N LYS A 11 7.65 5.15 -13.57
CA LYS A 11 6.43 4.33 -13.41
C LYS A 11 6.67 2.97 -12.76
N ILE A 12 7.82 2.36 -13.00
CA ILE A 12 8.16 1.04 -12.43
C ILE A 12 8.82 1.22 -11.05
N LYS A 13 9.61 2.30 -10.88
CA LYS A 13 10.26 2.60 -9.60
C LYS A 13 9.28 3.07 -8.53
N LEU A 14 8.21 3.78 -8.88
CA LEU A 14 7.25 4.32 -7.91
C LEU A 14 6.51 3.23 -7.08
N PRO A 15 5.99 2.13 -7.67
CA PRO A 15 5.46 1.00 -6.90
C PRO A 15 6.49 0.39 -5.95
N ILE A 16 7.74 0.24 -6.40
CA ILE A 16 8.83 -0.32 -5.59
C ILE A 16 9.14 0.60 -4.40
N ILE A 17 9.20 1.91 -4.63
CA ILE A 17 9.43 2.90 -3.58
C ILE A 17 8.29 2.86 -2.55
N VAL A 18 7.02 2.84 -3.01
CA VAL A 18 5.87 2.75 -2.11
C VAL A 18 5.89 1.45 -1.29
N LEU A 19 6.21 0.31 -1.92
CA LEU A 19 6.33 -0.98 -1.23
C LEU A 19 7.43 -0.96 -0.16
N SER A 20 8.61 -0.39 -0.47
CA SER A 20 9.70 -0.25 0.49
C SER A 20 9.31 0.63 1.69
N ILE A 21 8.58 1.73 1.46
CA ILE A 21 8.08 2.59 2.55
C ILE A 21 7.07 1.81 3.41
N PHE A 22 6.17 1.02 2.81
CA PHE A 22 5.23 0.18 3.55
C PHE A 22 5.93 -0.86 4.44
N ILE A 23 6.95 -1.54 3.91
CA ILE A 23 7.75 -2.49 4.69
C ILE A 23 8.43 -1.77 5.86
N PHE A 24 8.99 -0.58 5.61
CA PHE A 24 9.65 0.21 6.64
C PHE A 24 8.68 0.68 7.74
N ILE A 25 7.45 1.10 7.37
CA ILE A 25 6.38 1.39 8.33
C ILE A 25 6.05 0.16 9.16
N GLY A 26 5.94 -1.02 8.54
CA GLY A 26 5.66 -2.27 9.24
C GLY A 26 6.72 -2.62 10.28
N ILE A 27 8.00 -2.48 9.92
CA ILE A 27 9.13 -2.71 10.84
C ILE A 27 9.09 -1.72 12.01
N LEU A 28 8.89 -0.42 11.72
CA LEU A 28 8.78 0.62 12.75
C LEU A 28 7.59 0.37 13.68
N SER A 29 6.46 -0.06 13.14
CA SER A 29 5.26 -0.37 13.92
C SER A 29 5.48 -1.53 14.89
N TYR A 30 6.33 -2.50 14.54
CA TYR A 30 6.68 -3.61 15.44
C TYR A 30 7.57 -3.17 16.61
N GLN A 31 8.37 -2.11 16.40
CA GLN A 31 9.28 -1.56 17.42
C GLN A 31 8.62 -0.50 18.32
N ILE A 32 7.30 -0.33 18.24
CA ILE A 32 6.58 0.63 19.08
C ILE A 32 6.66 0.18 20.56
N THR A 33 7.41 0.94 21.36
CA THR A 33 7.43 0.86 22.83
C THR A 33 6.87 2.14 23.45
N THR A 34 6.46 2.09 24.72
CA THR A 34 5.91 3.24 25.45
C THR A 34 6.86 4.45 25.51
N SER A 35 8.17 4.22 25.52
CA SER A 35 9.18 5.30 25.55
C SER A 35 9.35 6.01 24.22
N ASN A 36 9.16 5.31 23.10
CA ASN A 36 9.45 5.81 21.75
C ASN A 36 8.18 6.05 20.92
N PHE A 37 7.00 5.82 21.51
CA PHE A 37 5.71 5.88 20.84
C PHE A 37 5.49 7.16 20.03
N TYR A 38 5.78 8.31 20.64
CA TYR A 38 5.53 9.62 20.00
C TYR A 38 6.42 9.83 18.78
N ILE A 39 7.70 9.48 18.87
CA ILE A 39 8.67 9.65 17.79
C ILE A 39 8.32 8.71 16.63
N ILE A 40 8.10 7.42 16.92
CA ILE A 40 7.79 6.41 15.91
C ILE A 40 6.45 6.73 15.22
N SER A 41 5.42 7.10 15.97
CA SER A 41 4.11 7.46 15.41
C SER A 41 4.19 8.71 14.51
N THR A 42 5.00 9.69 14.89
CA THR A 42 5.23 10.90 14.07
C THR A 42 5.91 10.55 12.74
N ILE A 43 6.93 9.68 12.78
CA ILE A 43 7.63 9.21 11.56
C ILE A 43 6.68 8.41 10.67
N ILE A 44 5.90 7.48 11.23
CA ILE A 44 4.90 6.70 10.49
C ILE A 44 3.87 7.65 9.85
N GLY A 45 3.37 8.63 10.60
CA GLY A 45 2.44 9.64 10.09
C GLY A 45 3.00 10.41 8.90
N PHE A 46 4.25 10.87 9.01
CA PHE A 46 4.93 11.57 7.91
C PHE A 46 5.12 10.68 6.66
N LEU A 47 5.57 9.43 6.84
CA LEU A 47 5.71 8.48 5.74
C LEU A 47 4.35 8.18 5.06
N THR A 48 3.28 8.11 5.85
CA THR A 48 1.93 7.91 5.34
C THR A 48 1.48 9.07 4.45
N ILE A 49 1.79 10.31 4.84
CA ILE A 49 1.53 11.51 4.02
C ILE A 49 2.30 11.43 2.68
N ILE A 50 3.57 11.01 2.70
CA ILE A 50 4.35 10.84 1.46
C ILE A 50 3.70 9.81 0.53
N ILE A 51 3.26 8.67 1.06
CA ILE A 51 2.53 7.65 0.29
C ILE A 51 1.25 8.22 -0.29
N ALA A 52 0.50 9.01 0.48
CA ALA A 52 -0.74 9.63 0.00
C ALA A 52 -0.48 10.57 -1.18
N VAL A 53 0.55 11.41 -1.11
CA VAL A 53 0.94 12.31 -2.21
C VAL A 53 1.30 11.51 -3.47
N PHE A 54 2.12 10.47 -3.35
CA PHE A 54 2.46 9.62 -4.50
C PHE A 54 1.23 8.91 -5.09
N SER A 55 0.32 8.46 -4.22
CA SER A 55 -0.91 7.78 -4.63
C SER A 55 -1.84 8.73 -5.39
N ILE A 56 -1.98 9.99 -4.94
CA ILE A 56 -2.76 11.03 -5.64
C ILE A 56 -2.16 11.34 -7.02
N ILE A 57 -0.84 11.51 -7.10
CA ILE A 57 -0.14 11.74 -8.38
C ILE A 57 -0.34 10.54 -9.33
N GLY A 58 -0.22 9.32 -8.81
CA GLY A 58 -0.47 8.09 -9.55
C GLY A 58 -1.90 7.99 -10.07
N LEU A 59 -2.87 8.29 -9.21
CA LEU A 59 -4.30 8.28 -9.52
C LEU A 59 -4.65 9.34 -10.56
N TYR A 60 -4.16 10.58 -10.42
CA TYR A 60 -4.37 11.64 -11.40
C TYR A 60 -3.85 11.25 -12.79
N ASN A 61 -2.64 10.68 -12.85
CA ASN A 61 -2.05 10.18 -14.09
C ASN A 61 -2.80 8.98 -14.69
N ALA A 62 -3.35 8.11 -13.84
CA ALA A 62 -4.16 6.97 -14.26
C ALA A 62 -5.51 7.44 -14.84
N ILE A 63 -6.23 8.32 -14.14
CA ILE A 63 -7.49 8.91 -14.59
C ILE A 63 -7.31 9.60 -15.94
N LYS A 64 -6.25 10.42 -16.09
CA LYS A 64 -5.95 11.10 -17.36
C LYS A 64 -5.72 10.13 -18.54
N LYS A 65 -5.30 8.89 -18.27
CA LYS A 65 -5.05 7.85 -19.29
C LYS A 65 -6.21 6.87 -19.48
N ILE A 66 -7.21 6.89 -18.61
CA ILE A 66 -8.43 6.10 -18.75
C ILE A 66 -9.32 6.80 -19.79
N ARG A 67 -9.03 6.56 -21.07
CA ARG A 67 -9.89 6.96 -22.20
C ARG A 67 -10.70 5.77 -22.77
N ASN A 68 -10.34 4.54 -22.38
CA ASN A 68 -10.97 3.33 -22.93
C ASN A 68 -11.88 2.62 -21.89
N PRO A 69 -13.16 2.36 -22.22
CA PRO A 69 -14.13 1.73 -21.31
C PRO A 69 -13.80 0.28 -20.97
N THR A 70 -13.02 -0.41 -21.80
CA THR A 70 -12.57 -1.80 -21.57
C THR A 70 -11.54 -1.90 -20.44
N THR A 71 -10.71 -0.87 -20.24
CA THR A 71 -9.71 -0.84 -19.16
C THR A 71 -10.37 -0.64 -17.79
N VAL A 72 -11.44 0.16 -17.72
CA VAL A 72 -12.18 0.43 -16.47
C VAL A 72 -12.81 -0.85 -15.93
N LYS A 73 -13.46 -1.65 -16.80
CA LYS A 73 -14.06 -2.93 -16.41
C LYS A 73 -13.02 -3.90 -15.83
N LYS A 74 -11.84 -3.98 -16.43
CA LYS A 74 -10.73 -4.81 -15.92
C LYS A 74 -10.21 -4.32 -14.57
N VAL A 75 -10.00 -3.01 -14.41
CA VAL A 75 -9.57 -2.42 -13.14
C VAL A 75 -10.59 -2.70 -12.03
N PHE A 76 -11.88 -2.50 -12.32
CA PHE A 76 -12.95 -2.74 -11.37
C PHE A 76 -13.04 -4.21 -10.95
N TYR A 77 -12.88 -5.14 -11.90
CA TYR A 77 -12.84 -6.57 -11.62
C TYR A 77 -11.67 -6.95 -10.70
N VAL A 78 -10.46 -6.43 -10.96
CA VAL A 78 -9.29 -6.65 -10.09
C VAL A 78 -9.53 -6.09 -8.68
N LEU A 79 -10.18 -4.92 -8.58
CA LEU A 79 -10.49 -4.29 -7.29
C LEU A 79 -11.49 -5.14 -6.48
N ILE A 80 -12.55 -5.65 -7.11
CA ILE A 80 -13.51 -6.57 -6.48
C ILE A 80 -12.82 -7.85 -6.01
N MET A 81 -11.99 -8.46 -6.87
CA MET A 81 -11.23 -9.66 -6.51
C MET A 81 -10.30 -9.42 -5.32
N ALA A 82 -9.62 -8.27 -5.29
CA ALA A 82 -8.74 -7.91 -4.18
C ALA A 82 -9.51 -7.76 -2.87
N ILE A 83 -10.68 -7.08 -2.89
CA ILE A 83 -11.55 -6.96 -1.71
C ILE A 83 -11.97 -8.34 -1.22
N PHE A 84 -12.43 -9.22 -2.13
CA PHE A 84 -12.87 -10.56 -1.80
C PHE A 84 -11.76 -11.39 -1.13
N ILE A 85 -10.54 -11.36 -1.68
CA ILE A 85 -9.37 -12.05 -1.11
C ILE A 85 -9.04 -11.49 0.28
N CYS A 86 -9.07 -10.17 0.46
CA CYS A 86 -8.83 -9.54 1.76
C CYS A 86 -9.88 -9.95 2.81
N THR A 87 -11.15 -10.05 2.42
CA THR A 87 -12.21 -10.52 3.32
C THR A 87 -11.97 -11.96 3.76
N ILE A 88 -11.57 -12.85 2.85
CA ILE A 88 -11.23 -14.24 3.19
C ILE A 88 -10.05 -14.29 4.16
N LEU A 89 -8.98 -13.54 3.88
CA LEU A 89 -7.81 -13.47 4.75
C LEU A 89 -8.18 -12.95 6.15
N TYR A 90 -9.03 -11.93 6.25
CA TYR A 90 -9.51 -11.41 7.52
C TYR A 90 -10.22 -12.49 8.35
N ILE A 91 -11.16 -13.23 7.74
CA ILE A 91 -11.87 -14.33 8.41
C ILE A 91 -10.89 -15.40 8.91
N ILE A 92 -9.88 -15.75 8.13
CA ILE A 92 -8.86 -16.73 8.53
C ILE A 92 -8.08 -16.22 9.75
N VAL A 93 -7.59 -14.98 9.71
CA VAL A 93 -6.82 -14.37 10.81
C VAL A 93 -7.67 -14.26 12.07
N GLU A 94 -8.94 -13.87 11.95
CA GLU A 94 -9.87 -13.78 13.07
C GLU A 94 -10.09 -15.14 13.74
N ASN A 95 -10.29 -16.20 12.94
CA ASN A 95 -10.43 -17.55 13.48
C ASN A 95 -9.15 -18.05 14.17
N ILE A 96 -7.97 -17.79 13.59
CA ILE A 96 -6.69 -18.14 14.22
C ILE A 96 -6.53 -17.40 15.55
N MET A 97 -6.83 -16.10 15.58
CA MET A 97 -6.78 -15.28 16.79
C MET A 97 -7.75 -15.76 17.86
N ALA A 98 -8.96 -16.17 17.47
CA ALA A 98 -9.96 -16.73 18.38
C ALA A 98 -9.47 -18.04 19.02
N VAL A 99 -8.90 -18.96 18.23
CA VAL A 99 -8.32 -20.21 18.74
C VAL A 99 -7.14 -19.96 19.67
N MET A 100 -6.25 -19.03 19.33
CA MET A 100 -5.12 -18.66 20.20
C MET A 100 -5.57 -18.05 21.52
N LYS A 101 -6.63 -17.23 21.52
CA LYS A 101 -7.22 -16.66 22.74
C LYS A 101 -7.91 -17.69 23.64
N ILE A 102 -8.38 -18.81 23.09
CA ILE A 102 -9.02 -19.90 23.85
C ILE A 102 -7.97 -20.84 24.47
N THR A 103 -6.74 -20.83 23.96
CA THR A 103 -5.66 -21.75 24.38
C THR A 103 -4.75 -21.19 25.49
N ILE A 104 -4.90 -19.91 25.84
CA ILE A 104 -4.22 -19.24 26.97
C ILE A 104 -5.23 -19.06 28.11
#